data_AF-A0A024G5Q8-F1
#
_entry.id   AF-A0A024G5Q8-F1
#
_cell.length_a   1.000
_cell.length_b   1.000
_cell.length_c   1.000
_cell.angle_alpha   90.00
_cell.angle_beta   90.00
_cell.angle_gamma   90.00
#
_symmetry.space_group_name_H-M   'P 1'
#
loop_
_entity.id
_entity.type
_entity.pdbx_description
1 polymer ?
#
loop_
_entity_poly.entity_id
_entity_poly.type
_entity_poly.pdbx_seq_one_letter_code
_entity_poly.pdbx_strand_id
1 'polypeptide(L)'
;MHSQEGEAIDKTFLDKVTSTHQNHPHFAKRGEDFGIRHYAGTVQYHTHGFGDTNKGAVSPELYSMFRYLFPASVMEEEEKRSSNRRKQMAAPTAGSKIRTQCEALIQTLMECSPHHVRCLKSNDQKQANYFDDGRVLH
;
A
#
# COMPACT_ATOMS: atom_id res chain seq x y z
N MET A 1 12.47 6.51 21.52
CA MET A 1 11.36 7.32 22.08
C MET A 1 10.48 7.87 20.94
N HIS A 2 10.00 7.03 20.01
CA HIS A 2 9.29 7.48 18.78
C HIS A 2 7.79 7.17 18.75
N SER A 3 7.19 6.65 19.83
CA SER A 3 5.94 5.90 19.71
C SER A 3 4.64 6.67 19.97
N GLN A 4 4.67 7.85 20.62
CA GLN A 4 3.42 8.52 21.03
C GLN A 4 2.75 9.35 19.91
N GLU A 5 3.54 9.93 18.99
CA GLU A 5 2.97 10.71 17.88
C GLU A 5 2.37 9.83 16.79
N GLY A 6 2.99 8.67 16.50
CA GLY A 6 2.48 7.71 15.51
C GLY A 6 1.13 7.12 15.91
N GLU A 7 0.99 6.73 17.18
CA GLU A 7 -0.24 6.16 17.72
C GLU A 7 -1.42 7.14 17.65
N ALA A 8 -1.18 8.43 17.92
CA ALA A 8 -2.20 9.48 17.79
C ALA A 8 -2.65 9.69 16.33
N ILE A 9 -1.72 9.59 15.37
CA ILE A 9 -2.02 9.68 13.94
C ILE A 9 -2.87 8.49 13.49
N ASP A 10 -2.52 7.28 13.91
CA ASP A 10 -3.22 6.05 13.54
C ASP A 10 -4.66 6.05 14.08
N LYS A 11 -4.85 6.48 15.33
CA LYS A 11 -6.18 6.66 15.91
C LYS A 11 -7.01 7.68 15.14
N THR A 12 -6.41 8.83 14.83
CA THR A 12 -7.07 9.88 14.03
C THR A 12 -7.45 9.39 12.64
N PHE A 13 -6.59 8.56 12.01
CA PHE A 13 -6.87 7.94 10.74
C PHE A 13 -8.07 6.99 10.84
N LEU A 14 -8.10 6.09 11.82
CA LEU A 14 -9.21 5.15 12.03
C LEU A 14 -10.55 5.88 12.23
N ASP A 15 -10.55 6.93 13.04
CA ASP A 15 -11.76 7.69 13.34
C ASP A 15 -12.29 8.39 12.08
N LYS A 16 -11.40 8.97 11.25
CA LYS A 16 -11.77 9.58 9.97
C LYS A 16 -12.31 8.56 8.97
N VAL A 17 -11.63 7.43 8.79
CA VAL A 17 -12.06 6.37 7.87
C VAL A 17 -13.41 5.82 8.32
N THR A 18 -13.59 5.58 9.62
CA THR A 18 -14.87 5.14 10.19
C THR A 18 -15.97 6.17 9.90
N SER A 19 -15.76 7.43 10.26
CA SER A 19 -16.76 8.48 10.06
C SER A 19 -17.16 8.61 8.58
N THR A 20 -16.23 8.39 7.67
CA THR A 20 -16.47 8.52 6.23
C THR A 20 -17.20 7.31 5.65
N HIS A 21 -16.88 6.10 6.13
CA HIS A 21 -17.29 4.85 5.48
C HIS A 21 -18.19 3.95 6.33
N GLN A 22 -18.62 4.38 7.53
CA GLN A 22 -19.43 3.56 8.45
C GLN A 22 -20.70 2.95 7.83
N ASN A 23 -21.29 3.61 6.83
CA ASN A 23 -22.50 3.15 6.16
C ASN A 23 -22.24 2.33 4.89
N HIS A 24 -20.98 2.15 4.51
CA HIS A 24 -20.62 1.44 3.28
C HIS A 24 -20.62 -0.08 3.52
N PRO A 25 -21.30 -0.90 2.69
CA PRO A 25 -21.47 -2.34 2.93
C PRO A 25 -20.16 -3.14 2.94
N HIS A 26 -19.10 -2.59 2.35
CA HIS A 26 -17.77 -3.21 2.32
C HIS A 26 -16.84 -2.76 3.45
N PHE A 27 -17.25 -1.83 4.33
CA PHE A 27 -16.44 -1.33 5.43
C PHE A 27 -17.03 -1.75 6.78
N ALA A 28 -16.18 -2.12 7.73
CA ALA A 28 -16.58 -2.36 9.11
C ALA A 28 -15.48 -1.93 10.09
N LYS A 29 -15.83 -1.13 11.11
CA LYS A 29 -14.94 -0.87 12.25
C LYS A 29 -14.89 -2.10 13.17
N ARG A 30 -13.70 -2.43 13.67
CA ARG A 30 -13.43 -3.58 14.55
C ARG A 30 -12.49 -3.17 15.69
N GLY A 31 -13.03 -2.50 16.71
CA GLY A 31 -12.23 -2.00 17.82
C GLY A 31 -11.25 -0.91 17.35
N GLU A 32 -9.95 -1.18 17.51
CA GLU A 32 -8.84 -0.33 17.03
C GLU A 32 -8.40 -0.64 15.60
N ASP A 33 -9.13 -1.55 14.93
CA ASP A 33 -8.89 -1.98 13.56
C ASP A 33 -10.09 -1.71 12.66
N PHE A 34 -9.91 -1.97 11.37
CA PHE A 34 -11.00 -1.95 10.40
C PHE A 34 -10.92 -3.16 9.46
N GLY A 35 -12.07 -3.54 8.91
CA GLY A 35 -12.20 -4.61 7.94
C GLY A 35 -12.74 -4.10 6.62
N ILE A 36 -12.20 -4.66 5.53
CA ILE A 36 -12.68 -4.41 4.16
C ILE A 36 -13.13 -5.74 3.56
N ARG A 37 -14.33 -5.75 2.97
CA ARG A 37 -14.85 -6.89 2.21
C ARG A 37 -14.36 -6.84 0.76
N HIS A 38 -13.27 -7.55 0.48
CA HIS A 38 -12.72 -7.72 -0.87
C HIS A 38 -13.45 -8.83 -1.64
N TYR A 39 -13.14 -8.95 -2.93
CA TYR A 39 -13.69 -10.01 -3.78
C TYR A 39 -13.35 -11.42 -3.27
N ALA A 40 -12.17 -11.59 -2.67
CA ALA A 40 -11.66 -12.87 -2.15
C ALA A 40 -11.97 -13.09 -0.66
N GLY A 41 -12.87 -12.28 -0.07
CA GLY A 41 -13.24 -12.37 1.34
C GLY A 41 -12.95 -11.09 2.14
N THR A 42 -13.30 -11.13 3.43
CA THR A 42 -13.08 -9.99 4.33
C THR A 42 -11.68 -10.05 4.92
N VAL A 43 -10.95 -8.94 4.83
CA VAL A 43 -9.61 -8.79 5.40
C VAL A 43 -9.69 -7.75 6.51
N GLN A 44 -9.16 -8.09 7.68
CA GLN A 44 -8.96 -7.17 8.79
C GLN A 44 -7.58 -6.53 8.68
N TYR A 45 -7.51 -5.22 8.86
CA TYR A 45 -6.30 -4.41 8.82
C TYR A 45 -6.02 -3.86 10.21
N HIS A 46 -4.83 -4.16 10.70
CA HIS A 46 -4.35 -3.56 11.95
C HIS A 46 -3.94 -2.11 11.73
N THR A 47 -4.50 -1.19 12.50
CA THR A 47 -4.25 0.25 12.28
C THR A 47 -2.89 0.72 12.81
N HIS A 48 -2.29 -0.04 13.73
CA HIS A 48 -1.00 0.30 14.32
C HIS A 48 0.12 0.39 13.26
N GLY A 49 0.79 1.54 13.18
CA GLY A 49 1.88 1.83 12.26
C GLY A 49 1.45 2.28 10.86
N PHE A 50 0.15 2.50 10.60
CA PHE A 50 -0.34 2.90 9.28
C PHE A 50 0.24 4.23 8.81
N GLY A 51 0.25 5.24 9.70
CA GLY A 51 0.75 6.57 9.40
C GLY A 51 2.22 6.56 9.04
N ASP A 52 3.03 5.86 9.83
CA ASP A 52 4.48 5.78 9.65
C ASP A 52 4.88 4.98 8.42
N THR A 53 4.27 3.82 8.18
CA THR A 53 4.54 3.01 6.98
C THR A 53 4.11 3.71 5.68
N ASN A 54 3.15 4.63 5.76
CA ASN A 54 2.71 5.40 4.63
C ASN A 54 3.59 6.63 4.33
N LYS A 55 4.48 7.04 5.24
CA LYS A 55 5.45 8.14 4.99
C LYS A 55 6.40 7.71 3.87
N GLY A 56 6.30 8.36 2.71
CA GLY A 56 7.05 8.01 1.50
C GLY A 56 8.33 8.81 1.28
N ALA A 57 8.78 9.57 2.30
CA ALA A 57 9.93 10.46 2.21
C ALA A 57 11.16 9.80 2.84
N VAL A 58 12.22 9.67 2.04
CA VAL A 58 13.58 9.39 2.54
C VAL A 58 14.14 10.71 3.09
N SER A 59 14.85 10.67 4.22
CA SER A 59 15.43 11.90 4.77
C SER A 59 16.49 12.46 3.81
N PRO A 60 16.60 13.78 3.65
CA PRO A 60 17.61 14.40 2.79
C PRO A 60 19.03 13.96 3.12
N GLU A 61 19.33 13.71 4.40
CA GLU A 61 20.63 13.25 4.89
C GLU A 61 20.94 11.84 4.39
N LEU A 62 19.97 10.93 4.49
CA LEU A 62 20.12 9.57 3.96
C LEU A 62 20.26 9.60 2.43
N TYR A 63 19.48 10.42 1.74
CA TYR A 63 19.62 10.60 0.29
C TYR A 63 21.02 11.12 -0.08
N SER A 64 21.53 12.11 0.66
CA SER A 64 22.89 12.61 0.44
C SER A 64 23.94 11.54 0.68
N MET A 65 23.81 10.73 1.73
CA MET A 65 24.71 9.61 2.01
C MET A 65 24.68 8.59 0.86
N PHE A 66 23.50 8.25 0.34
CA PHE A 66 23.38 7.34 -0.80
C PHE A 66 24.05 7.88 -2.06
N ARG A 67 23.99 9.18 -2.33
CA ARG A 67 24.73 9.79 -3.45
C ARG A 67 26.25 9.66 -3.34
N TYR A 68 26.80 9.60 -2.12
CA TYR A 68 28.24 9.38 -1.92
C TYR A 68 28.63 7.92 -2.08
N LEU A 69 27.74 6.99 -1.72
CA LEU A 69 28.03 5.55 -1.71
C LEU A 69 27.72 4.85 -3.05
N PHE A 70 26.82 5.40 -3.86
CA PHE A 70 26.35 4.78 -5.10
C PHE A 70 26.66 5.63 -6.33
N PRO A 71 26.97 5.00 -7.49
CA PRO A 71 27.20 5.72 -8.73
C PRO A 71 25.94 6.45 -9.20
N ALA A 72 26.14 7.56 -9.92
CA ALA A 72 25.05 8.43 -10.39
C ALA A 72 23.96 7.68 -11.18
N SER A 73 24.34 6.66 -11.94
CA SER A 73 23.42 5.81 -12.71
C SER A 73 22.36 5.09 -11.86
N VAL A 74 22.61 4.90 -10.56
CA VAL A 74 21.64 4.31 -9.62
C VAL A 74 20.69 5.37 -9.04
N MET A 75 21.09 6.64 -9.07
CA MET A 75 20.39 7.78 -8.45
C MET A 75 19.60 8.66 -9.45
N GLU A 76 19.74 8.41 -10.75
CA GLU A 76 19.22 9.26 -11.84
C GLU A 76 17.68 9.40 -11.89
N GLU A 77 16.91 8.51 -11.24
CA GLU A 77 15.45 8.51 -11.37
C GLU A 77 14.72 9.58 -10.53
N GLU A 78 15.32 10.14 -9.47
CA GLU A 78 14.61 11.06 -8.56
C GLU A 78 14.82 12.56 -8.88
N GLU A 79 15.92 12.95 -9.53
CA GLU A 79 16.27 14.37 -9.75
C GLU A 79 15.28 15.12 -10.67
N LYS A 80 14.61 14.43 -11.60
CA LYS A 80 13.65 15.06 -12.52
C LYS A 80 12.35 15.52 -11.85
N ARG A 81 12.09 15.14 -10.59
CA ARG A 81 10.82 15.41 -9.89
C ARG A 81 10.88 16.56 -8.87
N SER A 82 12.08 17.03 -8.51
CA SER A 82 12.30 17.97 -7.41
C SER A 82 12.43 19.44 -7.84
N SER A 83 12.73 19.73 -9.11
CA SER A 83 13.03 21.09 -9.58
C SER A 83 11.80 22.02 -9.71
N ASN A 84 10.57 21.50 -9.70
CA ASN A 84 9.36 22.28 -10.03
C ASN A 84 8.32 22.45 -8.92
N ARG A 85 8.54 21.99 -7.68
CA ARG A 85 7.52 22.13 -6.60
C ARG A 85 7.89 23.16 -5.55
N ARG A 86 7.79 24.43 -5.93
CA ARG A 86 7.50 25.52 -4.97
C ARG A 86 6.05 25.39 -4.50
N LYS A 87 5.87 25.37 -3.17
CA LYS A 87 4.63 25.52 -2.38
C LYS A 87 3.80 24.25 -2.09
N GLN A 88 3.77 23.90 -0.80
CA GLN A 88 2.63 23.34 -0.04
C GLN A 88 2.03 21.97 -0.39
N MET A 89 2.56 21.20 -1.34
CA MET A 89 2.10 19.81 -1.49
C MET A 89 2.96 18.87 -0.62
N ALA A 90 2.31 18.20 0.34
CA ALA A 90 2.93 17.15 1.15
C ALA A 90 3.69 16.16 0.27
N ALA A 91 4.85 15.69 0.75
CA ALA A 91 5.65 14.70 0.05
C ALA A 91 4.78 13.48 -0.33
N PRO A 92 4.97 12.89 -1.52
CA PRO A 92 4.16 11.75 -1.96
C PRO A 92 4.29 10.59 -0.98
N THR A 93 3.15 10.15 -0.43
CA THR A 93 3.06 8.98 0.47
C THR A 93 3.26 7.68 -0.29
N ALA A 94 3.64 6.60 0.40
CA ALA A 94 3.76 5.28 -0.21
C ALA A 94 2.46 4.86 -0.92
N GLY A 95 1.31 5.04 -0.26
CA GLY A 95 0.00 4.76 -0.84
C GLY A 95 -0.33 5.61 -2.08
N SER A 96 0.06 6.90 -2.09
CA SER A 96 -0.15 7.74 -3.28
C SER A 96 0.67 7.28 -4.48
N LYS A 97 1.93 6.87 -4.26
CA LYS A 97 2.81 6.34 -5.32
C LYS A 97 2.24 5.04 -5.89
N ILE A 98 1.83 4.11 -5.03
CA ILE A 98 1.21 2.84 -5.42
C ILE A 98 -0.04 3.09 -6.25
N ARG A 99 -0.95 3.97 -5.78
CA ARG A 99 -2.19 4.29 -6.50
C ARG A 99 -1.90 4.83 -7.90
N THR A 100 -1.01 5.82 -8.02
CA THR A 100 -0.66 6.42 -9.31
C THR A 100 -0.03 5.40 -10.28
N GLN A 101 0.86 4.54 -9.77
CA GLN A 101 1.48 3.50 -10.59
C GLN A 101 0.47 2.43 -11.04
N CYS A 102 -0.43 2.01 -10.15
CA CYS A 102 -1.50 1.07 -10.49
C CYS A 102 -2.47 1.66 -11.52
N GLU A 103 -2.85 2.93 -11.39
CA GLU A 103 -3.75 3.61 -12.33
C GLU A 103 -3.12 3.70 -13.72
N ALA A 104 -1.84 4.10 -13.81
CA ALA A 104 -1.11 4.12 -15.07
C ALA A 104 -1.03 2.73 -15.71
N LEU A 105 -0.75 1.70 -14.91
CA LEU A 105 -0.70 0.31 -15.40
C LEU A 105 -2.08 -0.14 -15.93
N ILE A 106 -3.15 0.12 -15.19
CA ILE A 106 -4.51 -0.25 -15.61
C ILE A 106 -4.83 0.43 -16.93
N GLN A 107 -4.52 1.71 -17.09
CA GLN A 107 -4.75 2.44 -18.34
C GLN A 107 -4.07 1.76 -19.54
N THR A 108 -2.80 1.38 -19.41
CA THR A 108 -2.07 0.65 -20.46
C THR A 108 -2.70 -0.72 -20.76
N LEU A 109 -3.15 -1.44 -19.74
CA LEU A 109 -3.79 -2.74 -19.92
C LEU A 109 -5.14 -2.64 -20.64
N MET A 110 -5.87 -1.53 -20.45
CA MET A 110 -7.17 -1.29 -21.10
C MET A 110 -7.06 -1.05 -22.61
N GLU A 111 -5.88 -0.71 -23.12
CA GLU A 111 -5.61 -0.53 -24.55
C GLU A 111 -5.31 -1.86 -25.27
N CYS A 112 -5.18 -2.96 -24.52
CA CYS A 112 -4.80 -4.28 -25.02
C CYS A 112 -5.99 -5.26 -25.04
N SER A 113 -5.86 -6.36 -25.79
CA SER A 113 -6.78 -7.50 -25.69
C SER A 113 -6.37 -8.42 -24.54
N PRO A 114 -7.21 -8.64 -23.52
CA PRO A 114 -6.81 -9.41 -22.35
C PRO A 114 -6.87 -10.92 -22.58
N HIS A 115 -5.89 -11.63 -22.03
CA HIS A 115 -5.91 -13.08 -21.85
C HIS A 115 -5.68 -13.41 -20.38
N HIS A 116 -6.49 -14.29 -19.79
CA HIS A 116 -6.48 -14.56 -18.36
C HIS A 116 -5.96 -15.96 -18.04
N VAL A 117 -4.90 -16.01 -17.23
CA VAL A 117 -4.43 -17.25 -16.58
C VAL A 117 -4.80 -17.16 -15.10
N ARG A 118 -5.48 -18.18 -14.57
CA ARG A 118 -5.84 -18.28 -13.15
C ARG A 118 -4.95 -19.30 -12.46
N CYS A 119 -4.15 -18.86 -11.50
CA CYS A 119 -3.35 -19.73 -10.66
C CYS A 119 -4.18 -20.17 -9.43
N LEU A 120 -4.29 -21.47 -9.20
CA LEU A 120 -4.97 -22.05 -8.04
C LEU A 120 -3.95 -22.60 -7.04
N LYS A 121 -4.17 -22.34 -5.75
CA LYS A 121 -3.33 -22.87 -4.67
C LYS A 121 -3.88 -24.23 -4.22
N SER A 122 -3.15 -25.31 -4.46
CA SER A 122 -3.62 -26.67 -4.17
C SER A 122 -3.75 -26.97 -2.67
N ASN A 123 -2.87 -26.41 -1.84
CA ASN A 123 -2.91 -26.52 -0.39
C ASN A 123 -2.07 -25.41 0.27
N ASP A 124 -2.32 -25.11 1.55
CA ASP A 124 -1.62 -24.06 2.29
C ASP A 124 -0.25 -24.50 2.83
N GLN A 125 -0.05 -25.80 2.99
CA GLN A 125 1.13 -26.44 3.58
C GLN A 125 2.30 -26.60 2.60
N LYS A 126 2.10 -26.22 1.32
CA LYS A 126 3.08 -26.37 0.23
C LYS A 126 3.52 -27.82 0.02
N GLN A 127 2.63 -28.77 0.31
CA GLN A 127 2.89 -30.20 0.15
C GLN A 127 2.70 -30.60 -1.31
N ALA A 128 3.68 -31.31 -1.87
CA ALA A 128 3.57 -31.89 -3.20
C ALA A 128 2.49 -32.98 -3.24
N ASN A 129 1.79 -33.11 -4.37
CA ASN A 129 0.77 -34.14 -4.62
C ASN A 129 -0.39 -34.17 -3.61
N TYR A 130 -0.65 -33.07 -2.92
CA TYR A 130 -1.80 -32.93 -2.01
C TYR A 130 -2.76 -31.86 -2.53
N PHE A 131 -4.04 -32.24 -2.64
CA PHE A 131 -5.10 -31.39 -3.16
C PHE A 131 -6.16 -31.22 -2.07
N ASP A 132 -6.33 -29.99 -1.61
CA ASP A 132 -7.32 -29.63 -0.61
C ASP A 132 -8.53 -29.02 -1.33
N ASP A 133 -9.61 -29.79 -1.42
CA ASP A 133 -10.85 -29.37 -2.09
C ASP A 133 -11.42 -28.09 -1.47
N GLY A 134 -11.39 -27.96 -0.15
CA GLY A 134 -11.88 -26.78 0.55
C GLY A 134 -11.08 -25.53 0.19
N ARG A 135 -9.75 -25.69 0.06
CA ARG A 135 -8.87 -24.59 -0.33
C ARG A 135 -9.04 -24.17 -1.79
N VAL A 136 -9.24 -25.13 -2.69
CA VAL A 136 -9.33 -24.86 -4.13
C VAL A 136 -10.71 -24.29 -4.51
N LEU A 137 -11.77 -24.67 -3.80
CA LEU A 137 -13.13 -24.16 -4.03
C LEU A 137 -13.38 -22.77 -3.43
N HIS A 138 -12.58 -22.33 -2.46
CA HIS A 138 -12.69 -21.03 -1.81
C HIS A 138 -12.13 -19.89 -2.68
#